data_AF-A0AAV0S1H1-F1
#
_entry.id   AF-A0AAV0S1H1-F1
#
_cell.length_a   1.000
_cell.length_b   1.000
_cell.length_c   1.000
_cell.angle_alpha   90.00
_cell.angle_beta   90.00
_cell.angle_gamma   90.00
#
_symmetry.space_group_name_H-M   'P 1'
#
loop_
_entity.id
_entity.type
_entity.pdbx_description
1 polymer ?
#
loop_
_entity_poly.entity_id
_entity_poly.type
_entity_poly.pdbx_seq_one_letter_code
_entity_poly.pdbx_strand_id
1 'polypeptide(L)'
;MKATNLTKRYGDGMTFFLALEGSEIPANSTHGYLALFGPDTALNATKDHQIVVVEFDSNWNSWDPSDDHIEIDINSIRSVDSKQWNSSIKDGRMANAWVNYNSTTKNLSVYLTYTENPVYDSGSSLSYIVELREVLPEFVAVELTMVLVGMMGYLAPECVTTGRASKELDVYSFGRWVIFIVLFSTKLLNSIHVAPSPAAP
;
A
#
# COMPACT_ATOMS: atom_id res chain seq x y z
N MET A 1 -8.83 -10.87 17.75
CA MET A 1 -8.33 -10.39 19.06
C MET A 1 -9.09 -9.12 19.44
N LYS A 2 -9.65 -9.02 20.66
CA LYS A 2 -10.34 -7.80 21.12
C LYS A 2 -9.28 -6.76 21.47
N ALA A 3 -9.17 -5.67 20.71
CA ALA A 3 -8.28 -4.57 21.07
C ALA A 3 -8.82 -3.88 22.35
N THR A 4 -8.20 -4.18 23.48
CA THR A 4 -8.44 -3.50 24.75
C THR A 4 -7.68 -2.19 24.75
N ASN A 5 -8.41 -1.09 24.55
CA ASN A 5 -8.10 0.29 24.97
C ASN A 5 -6.61 0.69 24.90
N LEU A 6 -6.16 1.11 23.71
CA LEU A 6 -4.92 1.85 23.51
C LEU A 6 -5.29 3.17 22.81
N THR A 7 -4.67 4.26 23.26
CA THR A 7 -4.80 5.66 22.81
C THR A 7 -5.35 5.86 21.38
N LYS A 8 -6.27 6.83 21.18
CA LYS A 8 -6.83 7.30 19.89
C LYS A 8 -5.76 7.79 18.88
N ARG A 9 -4.79 6.97 18.53
CA ARG A 9 -3.86 7.21 17.43
C ARG A 9 -4.13 6.11 16.42
N TYR A 10 -4.62 6.54 15.26
CA TYR A 10 -4.79 5.70 14.09
C TYR A 10 -3.83 6.23 13.03
N GLY A 11 -3.35 5.35 12.17
CA GLY A 11 -2.25 5.65 11.25
C GLY A 11 -1.32 4.44 11.12
N ASP A 12 -0.30 4.48 10.27
CA ASP A 12 -0.04 5.59 9.36
C ASP A 12 -0.89 5.42 8.09
N GLY A 13 -0.76 4.27 7.43
CA GLY A 13 -1.59 3.99 6.27
C GLY A 13 -1.42 2.56 5.80
N MET A 14 -1.85 2.35 4.57
CA MET A 14 -1.74 1.07 3.89
C MET A 14 -1.37 1.31 2.44
N THR A 15 -0.49 0.48 1.90
CA THR A 15 0.03 0.68 0.56
C THR A 15 -0.14 -0.58 -0.28
N PHE A 16 -0.39 -0.37 -1.57
CA PHE A 16 -0.13 -1.31 -2.64
C PHE A 16 1.06 -0.79 -3.43
N PHE A 17 2.09 -1.61 -3.66
CA PHE A 17 3.28 -1.12 -4.34
C PHE A 17 3.88 -2.10 -5.33
N LEU A 18 4.61 -1.51 -6.28
CA LEU A 18 5.48 -2.18 -7.24
C LEU A 18 6.90 -1.71 -6.98
N ALA A 19 7.82 -2.64 -6.72
CA ALA A 19 9.23 -2.31 -6.48
C ALA A 19 10.17 -3.37 -7.09
N LEU A 20 11.48 -3.07 -7.12
CA LEU A 20 12.50 -4.06 -7.46
C LEU A 20 12.36 -5.34 -6.61
N GLU A 21 12.44 -6.50 -7.27
CA GLU A 21 12.40 -7.79 -6.57
C GLU A 21 13.60 -7.92 -5.60
N GLY A 22 13.31 -8.24 -4.33
CA GLY A 22 14.33 -8.34 -3.28
C GLY A 22 14.72 -7.02 -2.63
N SER A 23 13.98 -5.92 -2.88
CA SER A 23 14.10 -4.68 -2.09
C SER A 23 13.97 -4.96 -0.59
N GLU A 24 14.82 -4.30 0.20
CA GLU A 24 14.82 -4.39 1.66
C GLU A 24 14.16 -3.14 2.26
N ILE A 25 13.59 -3.29 3.45
CA ILE A 25 13.02 -2.17 4.21
C ILE A 25 14.13 -1.15 4.51
N PRO A 26 14.00 0.13 4.12
CA PRO A 26 15.02 1.13 4.38
C PRO A 26 15.28 1.31 5.88
N ALA A 27 16.54 1.59 6.23
CA ALA A 27 16.91 1.84 7.62
C ALA A 27 16.06 2.98 8.22
N ASN A 28 15.55 2.75 9.44
CA ASN A 28 14.69 3.68 10.18
C ASN A 28 13.37 4.04 9.47
N SER A 29 12.92 3.25 8.50
CA SER A 29 11.59 3.38 7.91
C SER A 29 10.52 2.98 8.94
N THR A 30 9.91 3.97 9.57
CA THR A 30 8.90 3.78 10.61
C THR A 30 7.71 4.71 10.39
N HIS A 31 6.56 4.35 10.94
CA HIS A 31 5.35 5.18 10.90
C HIS A 31 5.00 5.58 9.45
N GLY A 32 4.79 6.88 9.21
CA GLY A 32 4.48 7.47 7.91
C GLY A 32 5.49 7.19 6.81
N TYR A 33 6.65 6.58 7.08
CA TYR A 33 7.54 6.09 6.01
C TYR A 33 7.14 4.72 5.43
N LEU A 34 6.08 4.10 5.97
CA LEU A 34 5.34 2.96 5.42
C LEU A 34 6.13 1.66 5.21
N ALA A 35 7.32 1.57 5.84
CA ALA A 35 8.32 0.55 5.57
C ALA A 35 8.87 0.57 4.12
N LEU A 36 8.64 1.65 3.38
CA LEU A 36 9.03 1.82 1.97
C LEU A 36 10.08 2.91 1.76
N PHE A 37 10.12 3.92 2.63
CA PHE A 37 11.03 5.07 2.46
C PHE A 37 11.96 5.26 3.67
N GLY A 38 13.20 5.69 3.42
CA GLY A 38 14.11 6.11 4.48
C GLY A 38 13.93 7.60 4.78
N PRO A 39 14.03 8.06 6.04
CA PRO A 39 13.79 9.47 6.39
C PRO A 39 14.68 10.47 5.62
N ASP A 40 15.91 10.05 5.29
CA ASP A 40 16.88 10.90 4.58
C ASP A 40 16.61 11.00 3.08
N THR A 41 15.88 10.04 2.51
CA THR A 41 15.63 9.96 1.05
C THR A 41 14.16 10.06 0.68
N ALA A 42 13.23 10.01 1.63
CA ALA A 42 11.79 9.87 1.38
C ALA A 42 11.24 10.95 0.43
N LEU A 43 11.69 12.19 0.55
CA LEU A 43 11.25 13.32 -0.28
C LEU A 43 12.09 13.51 -1.56
N ASN A 44 13.08 12.65 -1.79
CA ASN A 44 13.96 12.72 -2.94
C ASN A 44 13.50 11.73 -4.02
N ALA A 45 12.84 12.24 -5.06
CA ALA A 45 12.27 11.46 -6.16
C ALA A 45 13.34 10.92 -7.16
N THR A 46 14.41 10.30 -6.64
CA THR A 46 15.45 9.70 -7.49
C THR A 46 14.95 8.46 -8.19
N LYS A 47 15.43 8.21 -9.42
CA LYS A 47 15.08 6.97 -10.13
C LYS A 47 15.66 5.70 -9.47
N ASP A 48 16.57 5.84 -8.52
CA ASP A 48 17.22 4.71 -7.83
C ASP A 48 16.29 4.01 -6.84
N HIS A 49 15.20 4.66 -6.40
CA HIS A 49 14.20 4.03 -5.53
C HIS A 49 13.35 2.97 -6.26
N GLN A 50 13.17 3.12 -7.57
CA GLN A 50 12.46 2.17 -8.43
C GLN A 50 11.15 1.64 -7.82
N ILE A 51 10.29 2.55 -7.37
CA ILE A 51 9.06 2.21 -6.66
C ILE A 51 7.87 3.03 -7.16
N VAL A 52 6.72 2.37 -7.28
CA VAL A 52 5.41 2.98 -7.52
C VAL A 52 4.48 2.52 -6.41
N VAL A 53 3.86 3.46 -5.70
CA VAL A 53 2.98 3.19 -4.56
C VAL A 53 1.60 3.76 -4.83
N VAL A 54 0.58 3.01 -4.47
CA VAL A 54 -0.77 3.50 -4.22
C VAL A 54 -0.96 3.46 -2.72
N GLU A 55 -1.12 4.62 -2.12
CA GLU A 55 -1.28 4.76 -0.68
C GLU A 55 -2.71 5.11 -0.30
N PHE A 56 -3.15 4.50 0.79
CA PHE A 56 -4.38 4.78 1.52
C PHE A 56 -3.97 5.35 2.88
N ASP A 57 -3.56 6.61 2.88
CA ASP A 57 -3.05 7.29 4.06
C ASP A 57 -4.21 7.68 4.99
N SER A 58 -3.99 7.37 6.26
CA SER A 58 -4.89 7.71 7.34
C SER A 58 -4.21 8.56 8.41
N ASN A 59 -3.05 9.15 8.15
CA ASN A 59 -2.37 9.95 9.15
C ASN A 59 -1.59 11.09 8.52
N TRP A 60 -2.12 12.31 8.74
CA TRP A 60 -1.43 13.51 8.31
C TRP A 60 0.03 13.59 8.80
N ASN A 61 0.91 13.82 7.85
CA ASN A 61 2.31 14.21 7.97
C ASN A 61 2.53 15.57 7.31
N SER A 62 3.67 16.19 7.61
CA SER A 62 3.98 17.54 7.11
C SER A 62 4.10 17.65 5.58
N TRP A 63 4.20 16.51 4.87
CA TRP A 63 4.28 16.44 3.42
C TRP A 63 2.93 16.18 2.75
N ASP A 64 1.86 15.95 3.53
CA ASP A 64 0.58 15.49 2.99
C ASP A 64 -0.38 16.64 2.65
N PRO A 65 -1.19 16.47 1.61
CA PRO A 65 -2.20 17.44 1.20
C PRO A 65 -3.39 17.54 2.16
N SER A 66 -3.70 16.47 2.90
CA SER A 66 -4.84 16.38 3.84
C SER A 66 -4.64 15.24 4.84
N ASP A 67 -5.53 15.08 5.82
CA ASP A 67 -5.43 14.01 6.83
C ASP A 67 -5.66 12.62 6.23
N ASP A 68 -6.91 12.26 5.90
CA ASP A 68 -7.19 11.00 5.21
C ASP A 68 -7.19 11.22 3.69
N HIS A 69 -6.39 10.45 2.96
CA HIS A 69 -6.27 10.58 1.51
C HIS A 69 -5.87 9.28 0.80
N ILE A 70 -6.09 9.26 -0.52
CA ILE A 70 -5.61 8.23 -1.43
C ILE A 70 -4.61 8.92 -2.35
N GLU A 71 -3.49 8.28 -2.62
CA GLU A 71 -2.44 8.90 -3.42
C GLU A 71 -1.62 7.93 -4.27
N ILE A 72 -0.91 8.49 -5.23
CA ILE A 72 0.02 7.79 -6.11
C ILE A 72 1.39 8.40 -5.91
N ASP A 73 2.35 7.56 -5.51
CA ASP A 73 3.73 7.95 -5.31
C ASP A 73 4.62 7.33 -6.37
N ILE A 74 5.55 8.14 -6.88
CA ILE A 74 6.57 7.70 -7.83
C ILE A 74 7.92 8.06 -7.26
N ASN A 75 8.66 7.05 -6.80
CA ASN A 75 10.00 7.17 -6.21
C ASN A 75 10.14 8.10 -5.00
N SER A 76 9.06 8.61 -4.42
CA SER A 76 9.11 9.55 -3.31
C SER A 76 7.78 9.51 -2.58
N ILE A 77 7.81 9.60 -1.25
CA ILE A 77 6.61 9.68 -0.41
C ILE A 77 5.76 10.93 -0.71
N ARG A 78 6.36 11.97 -1.30
CA ARG A 78 5.57 13.06 -1.85
C ARG A 78 4.91 12.62 -3.14
N SER A 79 3.59 12.50 -3.09
CA SER A 79 2.78 12.00 -4.19
C SER A 79 2.77 12.90 -5.41
N VAL A 80 2.59 12.27 -6.57
CA VAL A 80 2.41 12.95 -7.85
C VAL A 80 0.95 13.34 -8.10
N ASP A 81 0.01 12.63 -7.48
CA ASP A 81 -1.41 12.97 -7.45
C ASP A 81 -2.06 12.39 -6.20
N SER A 82 -3.08 13.07 -5.69
CA SER A 82 -3.77 12.69 -4.45
C SER A 82 -5.23 13.12 -4.48
N LYS A 83 -6.03 12.45 -3.65
CA LYS A 83 -7.44 12.79 -3.46
C LYS A 83 -7.84 12.60 -2.01
N GLN A 84 -8.51 13.61 -1.47
CA GLN A 84 -9.10 13.53 -0.14
C GLN A 84 -10.03 12.31 -0.06
N TRP A 85 -9.82 11.52 0.99
CA TRP A 85 -10.66 10.40 1.34
C TRP A 85 -11.69 10.87 2.37
N ASN A 86 -12.93 11.07 1.95
CA ASN A 86 -14.01 11.58 2.84
C ASN A 86 -14.48 10.59 3.93
N SER A 87 -13.78 9.47 4.06
CA SER A 87 -13.99 8.40 5.01
C SER A 87 -12.61 8.10 5.61
N SER A 88 -12.38 6.92 6.19
CA SER A 88 -11.03 6.50 6.55
C SER A 88 -10.98 4.99 6.79
N ILE A 89 -9.78 4.39 6.78
CA ILE A 89 -9.55 3.04 7.33
C ILE A 89 -9.94 3.01 8.83
N LYS A 90 -9.83 4.16 9.51
CA LYS A 90 -10.10 4.34 10.95
C LYS A 90 -11.52 3.92 11.37
N ASP A 91 -12.48 4.00 10.46
CA ASP A 91 -13.89 3.73 10.79
C ASP A 91 -14.21 2.22 10.89
N GLY A 92 -13.26 1.36 10.51
CA GLY A 92 -13.37 -0.09 10.59
C GLY A 92 -14.31 -0.72 9.57
N ARG A 93 -14.88 0.05 8.63
CA ARG A 93 -15.67 -0.49 7.52
C ARG A 93 -14.76 -1.19 6.52
N MET A 94 -15.34 -2.16 5.82
CA MET A 94 -14.67 -2.86 4.73
C MET A 94 -14.65 -1.94 3.51
N ALA A 95 -13.47 -1.70 2.97
CA ALA A 95 -13.27 -0.95 1.74
C ALA A 95 -12.80 -1.90 0.63
N ASN A 96 -13.25 -1.65 -0.59
CA ASN A 96 -12.86 -2.42 -1.77
C ASN A 96 -12.10 -1.49 -2.72
N ALA A 97 -10.90 -1.91 -3.12
CA ALA A 97 -10.05 -1.14 -4.00
C ALA A 97 -9.65 -1.95 -5.25
N TRP A 98 -9.64 -1.28 -6.39
CA TRP A 98 -9.06 -1.79 -7.65
C TRP A 98 -7.93 -0.87 -8.05
N VAL A 99 -6.74 -1.45 -8.21
CA VAL A 99 -5.61 -0.77 -8.83
C VAL A 99 -5.44 -1.36 -10.22
N ASN A 100 -5.54 -0.51 -11.23
CA ASN A 100 -5.51 -0.90 -12.63
C ASN A 100 -4.42 -0.15 -13.37
N TYR A 101 -3.72 -0.85 -14.27
CA TYR A 101 -2.80 -0.20 -15.20
C TYR A 101 -3.15 -0.52 -16.65
N ASN A 102 -3.39 0.52 -17.44
CA ASN A 102 -3.53 0.43 -18.89
C ASN A 102 -2.20 0.74 -19.57
N SER A 103 -1.52 -0.31 -20.02
CA SER A 103 -0.20 -0.20 -20.66
C SER A 103 -0.16 0.61 -21.97
N THR A 104 -1.29 0.82 -22.63
CA THR A 104 -1.37 1.61 -23.88
C THR A 104 -1.54 3.09 -23.58
N THR A 105 -2.41 3.44 -22.64
CA THR A 105 -2.64 4.85 -22.25
C THR A 105 -1.72 5.30 -21.13
N LYS A 106 -0.92 4.38 -20.56
CA LYS A 106 -0.02 4.61 -19.42
C LYS A 106 -0.76 5.07 -18.17
N ASN A 107 -2.05 4.73 -18.07
CA ASN A 107 -2.90 5.19 -16.99
C ASN A 107 -2.88 4.18 -15.86
N LEU A 108 -2.34 4.59 -14.70
CA LEU A 108 -2.50 3.93 -13.42
C LEU A 108 -3.71 4.55 -12.72
N SER A 109 -4.72 3.75 -12.41
CA SER A 109 -5.94 4.22 -11.77
C SER A 109 -6.30 3.41 -10.54
N VAL A 110 -6.90 4.10 -9.59
CA VAL A 110 -7.39 3.56 -8.32
C VAL A 110 -8.89 3.82 -8.26
N TYR A 111 -9.68 2.79 -8.03
CA TYR A 111 -11.09 2.90 -7.70
C TYR A 111 -11.31 2.38 -6.29
N LEU A 112 -11.95 3.19 -5.43
CA LEU A 112 -12.22 2.86 -4.04
C LEU A 112 -13.72 2.98 -3.76
N THR A 113 -14.31 1.97 -3.14
CA THR A 113 -15.72 1.98 -2.74
C THR A 113 -15.97 1.20 -1.44
N TYR A 114 -17.06 1.56 -0.75
CA TYR A 114 -17.53 0.93 0.48
C TYR A 114 -18.83 0.13 0.28
N THR A 115 -19.23 -0.13 -0.95
CA THR A 115 -20.44 -0.91 -1.24
C THR A 115 -20.24 -2.38 -0.83
N GLU A 116 -21.27 -3.00 -0.25
CA GLU A 116 -21.20 -4.40 0.24
C GLU A 116 -21.07 -5.43 -0.89
N ASN A 117 -21.60 -5.11 -2.08
CA ASN A 117 -21.48 -5.91 -3.30
C ASN A 117 -20.87 -5.05 -4.40
N PRO A 118 -19.56 -4.81 -4.36
CA PRO A 118 -18.96 -3.85 -5.26
C PRO A 118 -18.86 -4.43 -6.66
N VAL A 119 -19.33 -3.65 -7.63
CA VAL A 119 -19.06 -3.88 -9.04
C VAL A 119 -18.01 -2.86 -9.45
N TYR A 120 -16.97 -3.31 -10.14
CA TYR A 120 -16.02 -2.39 -10.75
C TYR A 120 -16.78 -1.51 -11.73
N ASP A 121 -16.93 -0.25 -11.37
CA ASP A 121 -17.36 0.80 -12.27
C ASP A 121 -16.09 1.36 -12.91
N SER A 122 -16.08 1.52 -14.23
CA SER A 122 -14.94 2.07 -14.97
C SER A 122 -14.50 3.48 -14.53
N GLY A 123 -15.27 4.11 -13.64
CA GLY A 123 -14.86 5.31 -12.92
C GLY A 123 -13.63 5.08 -12.04
N SER A 124 -12.75 6.08 -12.00
CA SER A 124 -11.61 6.08 -11.07
C SER A 124 -11.86 7.08 -9.94
N SER A 125 -11.42 6.73 -8.74
CA SER A 125 -11.28 7.68 -7.64
C SER A 125 -10.11 8.60 -7.91
N LEU A 126 -8.97 8.05 -8.34
CA LEU A 126 -7.72 8.74 -8.64
C LEU A 126 -7.05 8.10 -9.87
N SER A 127 -6.34 8.87 -10.69
CA SER A 127 -5.56 8.31 -11.80
C SER A 127 -4.38 9.17 -12.20
N TYR A 128 -3.27 8.54 -12.57
CA TYR A 128 -2.06 9.22 -13.00
C TYR A 128 -1.47 8.57 -14.25
N ILE A 129 -0.89 9.38 -15.14
CA ILE A 129 -0.21 8.90 -16.35
C ILE A 129 1.26 8.66 -16.03
N VAL A 130 1.66 7.39 -16.00
CA VAL A 130 3.03 6.95 -15.71
C VAL A 130 3.46 5.84 -16.66
N GLU A 131 4.60 6.01 -17.31
CA GLU A 131 5.26 4.92 -18.04
C GLU A 131 6.04 4.06 -17.04
N LEU A 132 5.43 2.96 -16.58
CA LEU A 132 6.04 2.09 -15.56
C LEU A 132 7.44 1.61 -15.95
N ARG A 133 7.73 1.44 -17.25
CA ARG A 133 9.04 0.99 -17.75
C ARG A 133 10.17 2.02 -17.56
N GLU A 134 9.83 3.29 -17.35
CA GLU A 134 10.80 4.36 -17.10
C GLU A 134 11.13 4.53 -15.61
N VAL A 135 10.37 3.84 -14.75
CA VAL A 135 10.42 3.92 -13.29
C VAL A 135 10.90 2.60 -12.69
N LEU A 136 10.34 1.48 -13.14
CA LEU A 136 10.52 0.16 -12.56
C LEU A 136 11.46 -0.72 -13.42
N PRO A 137 12.19 -1.67 -12.80
CA PRO A 137 12.95 -2.69 -13.50
C PRO A 137 12.01 -3.68 -14.24
N GLU A 138 12.60 -4.56 -15.06
CA GLU A 138 11.84 -5.57 -15.82
C GLU A 138 11.11 -6.56 -14.91
N PHE A 139 11.71 -6.93 -13.77
CA PHE A 139 11.13 -7.83 -12.78
C PHE A 139 10.82 -7.06 -11.50
N VAL A 140 9.56 -7.07 -11.11
CA VAL A 140 9.04 -6.35 -9.93
C VAL A 140 8.38 -7.30 -8.95
N ALA A 141 8.49 -6.97 -7.66
CA ALA A 141 7.61 -7.49 -6.63
C ALA A 141 6.31 -6.66 -6.60
N VAL A 142 5.19 -7.32 -6.29
CA VAL A 142 3.87 -6.71 -6.12
C VAL A 142 3.38 -7.08 -4.73
N GLU A 143 3.13 -6.08 -3.90
CA GLU A 143 2.93 -6.31 -2.46
C GLU A 143 1.95 -5.33 -1.81
N LEU A 144 1.58 -5.66 -0.57
CA LEU A 144 0.80 -4.80 0.33
C LEU A 144 1.58 -4.58 1.63
N THR A 145 1.61 -3.34 2.13
CA THR A 145 2.02 -3.06 3.52
C THR A 145 0.87 -2.38 4.26
N MET A 146 0.76 -2.65 5.56
CA MET A 146 -0.19 -1.93 6.42
C MET A 146 0.51 -1.54 7.71
N VAL A 147 0.81 -0.25 7.91
CA VAL A 147 1.47 0.24 9.14
C VAL A 147 0.40 0.73 10.11
N LEU A 148 0.35 0.13 11.31
CA LEU A 148 -0.55 0.54 12.38
C LEU A 148 0.24 1.28 13.47
N VAL A 149 -0.26 2.42 13.97
CA VAL A 149 0.35 3.13 15.10
C VAL A 149 0.37 2.18 16.31
N GLY A 150 1.57 1.80 16.72
CA GLY A 150 1.79 0.90 17.86
C GLY A 150 1.85 -0.60 17.52
N MET A 151 1.80 -1.00 16.24
CA MET A 151 2.04 -2.38 15.80
C MET A 151 3.06 -2.38 14.65
N MET A 152 4.01 -3.32 14.66
CA MET A 152 4.73 -3.66 13.42
C MET A 152 3.66 -4.05 12.42
N GLY A 153 3.61 -3.34 11.30
CA GLY A 153 2.55 -3.49 10.31
C GLY A 153 2.33 -4.94 9.86
N TYR A 154 1.16 -5.24 9.30
CA TYR A 154 1.00 -6.52 8.61
C TYR A 154 1.84 -6.46 7.33
N LEU A 155 2.92 -7.22 7.34
CA LEU A 155 3.67 -7.67 6.17
C LEU A 155 3.41 -9.17 6.04
N ALA A 156 3.49 -9.70 4.82
CA ALA A 156 3.46 -11.16 4.64
C ALA A 156 4.52 -11.79 5.57
N PRO A 157 4.22 -12.90 6.27
CA PRO A 157 5.12 -13.47 7.29
C PRO A 157 6.55 -13.71 6.81
N GLU A 158 6.71 -14.02 5.53
CA GLU A 158 7.99 -14.16 4.86
C GLU A 158 8.71 -12.82 4.66
N CYS A 159 8.02 -11.70 4.41
CA CYS A 159 8.61 -10.36 4.39
C CYS A 159 9.09 -9.94 5.78
N VAL A 160 8.37 -10.30 6.84
CA VAL A 160 8.79 -10.06 8.24
C VAL A 160 10.02 -10.89 8.59
N THR A 161 10.08 -12.14 8.11
CA THR A 161 11.13 -13.10 8.49
C THR A 161 12.40 -12.92 7.66
N THR A 162 12.25 -12.59 6.38
CA THR A 162 13.38 -12.49 5.43
C THR A 162 13.81 -11.06 5.15
N GLY A 163 12.98 -10.07 5.49
CA GLY A 163 13.19 -8.67 5.10
C GLY A 163 13.01 -8.43 3.60
N ARG A 164 12.48 -9.40 2.84
CA ARG A 164 12.36 -9.36 1.38
C ARG A 164 10.93 -9.52 0.94
N ALA A 165 10.58 -8.73 -0.09
CA ALA A 165 9.34 -8.88 -0.82
C ALA A 165 9.22 -10.26 -1.51
N SER A 166 8.04 -10.90 -1.45
CA SER A 166 7.74 -12.25 -1.92
C SER A 166 6.39 -12.33 -2.64
N LYS A 167 6.27 -13.28 -3.59
CA LYS A 167 5.10 -13.44 -4.48
C LYS A 167 4.01 -14.25 -3.79
N GLU A 168 2.99 -13.58 -3.24
CA GLU A 168 1.67 -14.19 -3.02
C GLU A 168 0.55 -13.13 -2.97
N LEU A 169 0.37 -12.43 -4.10
CA LEU A 169 -0.88 -11.75 -4.47
C LEU A 169 -1.34 -12.35 -5.80
N ASP A 170 -2.62 -12.68 -5.92
CA ASP A 170 -3.21 -13.18 -7.17
C ASP A 170 -3.25 -12.06 -8.21
N VAL A 171 -2.12 -11.85 -8.90
CA VAL A 171 -2.00 -10.91 -10.01
C VAL A 171 -2.62 -11.54 -11.24
N TYR A 172 -3.79 -11.03 -11.64
CA TYR A 172 -4.41 -11.41 -12.91
C TYR A 172 -4.03 -10.42 -14.01
N SER A 173 -3.21 -10.88 -14.96
CA SER A 173 -2.91 -10.15 -16.19
C SER A 173 -3.72 -10.71 -17.34
N PHE A 174 -4.53 -9.87 -18.00
CA PHE A 174 -5.31 -10.22 -19.17
C PHE A 174 -4.87 -9.34 -20.35
N GLY A 175 -3.71 -9.65 -20.92
CA GLY A 175 -3.19 -8.96 -22.11
C GLY A 175 -2.86 -7.48 -21.85
N ARG A 176 -3.67 -6.55 -22.38
CA ARG A 176 -3.45 -5.10 -22.30
C ARG A 176 -3.60 -4.52 -20.89
N TRP A 177 -4.31 -5.24 -20.01
CA TRP A 177 -4.70 -4.78 -18.68
C TRP A 177 -4.09 -5.68 -17.62
N VAL A 178 -3.53 -5.06 -16.58
CA VAL A 178 -3.20 -5.74 -15.32
C VAL A 178 -4.17 -5.21 -14.27
N ILE A 179 -4.89 -6.13 -13.61
CA ILE A 179 -5.88 -5.82 -12.57
C ILE A 179 -5.35 -6.39 -11.26
N PHE A 180 -5.24 -5.52 -10.26
CA PHE A 180 -4.97 -5.92 -8.89
C PHE A 180 -6.23 -5.68 -8.07
N ILE A 181 -6.80 -6.76 -7.54
CA ILE A 181 -7.93 -6.68 -6.60
C ILE A 181 -7.35 -6.62 -5.21
N VAL A 182 -7.68 -5.55 -4.49
CA VAL A 182 -7.22 -5.39 -3.11
C VAL A 182 -8.43 -5.30 -2.18
N LEU A 183 -8.57 -6.31 -1.32
CA LEU A 183 -9.65 -6.42 -0.35
C LEU A 183 -9.12 -6.12 1.05
N PHE A 184 -9.72 -5.13 1.73
CA PHE A 184 -9.28 -4.74 3.07
C PHE A 184 -10.44 -4.82 4.06
N SER A 185 -10.29 -5.65 5.09
CA SER A 185 -11.28 -5.78 6.17
C SER A 185 -10.60 -5.91 7.53
N THR A 186 -10.95 -5.01 8.45
CA THR A 186 -10.55 -5.12 9.86
C THR A 186 -11.11 -6.37 10.55
N LYS A 187 -12.13 -7.04 9.96
CA LYS A 187 -12.66 -8.32 10.44
C LYS A 187 -11.82 -9.52 10.02
N LEU A 188 -11.11 -9.47 8.87
CA LEU A 188 -10.22 -10.56 8.41
C LEU A 188 -8.99 -10.71 9.32
N LEU A 189 -8.51 -9.61 9.91
CA LEU A 189 -7.41 -9.62 10.90
C LEU A 189 -7.76 -10.40 12.19
N ASN A 190 -9.05 -10.62 12.47
CA ASN A 190 -9.47 -11.38 13.65
C ASN A 190 -9.51 -12.91 13.42
N SER A 191 -9.37 -13.40 12.19
CA SER A 191 -9.42 -14.84 11.87
C SER A 191 -8.07 -15.49 11.56
N ILE A 192 -6.97 -14.73 11.51
CA ILE A 192 -5.62 -15.28 11.35
C ILE A 192 -5.11 -15.69 12.74
N HIS A 193 -5.20 -16.98 13.06
CA HIS A 193 -4.50 -17.55 14.20
C HIS A 193 -3.01 -17.68 13.88
N VAL A 194 -2.20 -16.79 14.46
CA VAL A 194 -0.73 -16.94 14.46
C VAL A 194 -0.41 -18.16 15.33
N ALA A 195 0.14 -19.21 14.73
CA ALA A 195 0.66 -20.35 15.48
C ALA A 195 1.80 -19.87 16.39
N PRO A 196 1.91 -20.36 17.64
CA PRO A 196 2.99 -19.97 18.52
C PRO A 196 4.34 -20.41 17.91
N SER A 197 5.32 -19.50 17.93
CA SER A 197 6.69 -19.78 17.52
C SER A 197 7.22 -21.00 18.27
N PRO A 198 7.92 -21.94 17.61
CA PRO A 198 8.70 -22.93 18.32
C PRO A 198 9.74 -22.19 19.17
N ALA A 199 9.86 -22.60 20.43
CA ALA A 199 10.92 -22.12 21.31
C ALA A 199 12.27 -22.48 20.69
N ALA A 200 13.15 -21.50 20.55
CA ALA A 200 14.54 -21.73 20.18
C ALA A 200 15.25 -22.53 21.31
N PRO A 201 16.20 -23.41 20.96
CA PRO A 201 16.82 -24.39 21.86
C PRO A 201 17.61 -23.77 23.03
#